data_AF-A0A1F3YMG3-F1
#
_entry.id   AF-A0A1F3YMG3-F1
#
_cell.length_a   1.000
_cell.length_b   1.000
_cell.length_c   1.000
_cell.angle_alpha   90.00
_cell.angle_beta   90.00
_cell.angle_gamma   90.00
#
_symmetry.space_group_name_H-M   'P 1'
#
loop_
_entity.id
_entity.type
_entity.pdbx_description
1 polymer ?
#
loop_
_entity_poly.entity_id
_entity_poly.type
_entity_poly.pdbx_seq_one_letter_code
_entity_poly.pdbx_strand_id
1 'polypeptide(L)'
;MPMSPGAQSMFADLPAWQAMLDRYQELFSDMLPGSRIGILPRAGTSLMPGKHLAGLSNSGFSLPDGKMLAWEVNGKGMRAGYRPCRNFQDAQADLLLVPDDAALEEIRRTLDGDPLSTIRKMIRCGNILFFAMKTKYQLQDAGYEDFLDTLGLAFLGACR
;
A
#
# COMPACT_ATOMS: atom_id res chain seq x y z
N MET A 1 -12.43 -5.35 -14.57
CA MET A 1 -13.77 -4.81 -14.22
C MET A 1 -13.54 -3.41 -13.66
N PRO A 2 -14.43 -2.44 -13.91
CA PRO A 2 -14.32 -1.14 -13.26
C PRO A 2 -14.47 -1.30 -11.74
N MET A 3 -13.79 -0.45 -11.00
CA MET A 3 -13.89 -0.40 -9.54
C MET A 3 -15.30 -0.02 -9.11
N SER A 4 -15.76 -0.55 -7.99
CA SER A 4 -17.03 -0.20 -7.37
C SER A 4 -17.04 1.26 -6.87
N PRO A 5 -18.21 1.92 -6.78
CA PRO A 5 -18.28 3.34 -6.46
C PRO A 5 -17.67 3.73 -5.10
N GLY A 6 -17.86 2.95 -4.04
CA GLY A 6 -17.31 3.32 -2.74
C GLY A 6 -15.83 2.96 -2.60
N ALA A 7 -15.34 1.93 -3.31
CA ALA A 7 -13.90 1.71 -3.47
C ALA A 7 -13.25 2.87 -4.24
N GLN A 8 -13.89 3.37 -5.30
CA GLN A 8 -13.43 4.55 -6.04
C GLN A 8 -13.44 5.79 -5.14
N SER A 9 -14.50 5.99 -4.35
CA SER A 9 -14.58 7.09 -3.39
C SER A 9 -13.45 7.03 -2.37
N MET A 10 -13.19 5.86 -1.77
CA MET A 10 -12.10 5.69 -0.81
C MET A 10 -10.74 5.95 -1.45
N PHE A 11 -10.52 5.40 -2.64
CA PHE A 11 -9.25 5.61 -3.36
C PHE A 11 -9.03 7.08 -3.70
N ALA A 12 -10.10 7.82 -4.01
CA ALA A 12 -10.06 9.23 -4.37
C ALA A 12 -9.95 10.19 -3.15
N ASP A 13 -10.28 9.75 -1.93
CA ASP A 13 -10.39 10.57 -0.73
C ASP A 13 -9.02 10.82 -0.06
N LEU A 14 -8.24 11.71 -0.68
CA LEU A 14 -6.90 12.06 -0.19
C LEU A 14 -6.92 12.66 1.23
N PRO A 15 -7.85 13.57 1.60
CA PRO A 15 -7.94 14.08 2.96
C PRO A 15 -8.17 12.97 4.01
N ALA A 16 -9.03 11.99 3.73
CA ALA A 16 -9.25 10.88 4.65
C ALA A 16 -8.00 10.00 4.82
N TRP A 17 -7.28 9.72 3.74
CA TRP A 17 -5.99 9.04 3.82
C TRP A 17 -4.98 9.83 4.64
N GLN A 18 -4.86 11.14 4.42
CA GLN A 18 -3.92 11.97 5.17
C GLN A 18 -4.27 12.02 6.66
N ALA A 19 -5.55 12.19 7.00
CA ALA A 19 -6.01 12.20 8.39
C ALA A 19 -5.70 10.88 9.10
N MET A 20 -5.81 9.75 8.40
CA MET A 20 -5.37 8.45 8.91
C MET A 20 -3.86 8.43 9.16
N LEU A 21 -3.05 8.83 8.18
CA LEU A 21 -1.59 8.83 8.30
C LEU A 21 -1.10 9.74 9.44
N ASP A 22 -1.72 10.91 9.63
CA ASP A 22 -1.36 11.86 10.68
C ASP A 22 -1.56 11.24 12.09
N ARG A 23 -2.57 10.38 12.28
CA ARG A 23 -2.80 9.67 13.55
C ARG A 23 -1.75 8.61 13.84
N TYR A 24 -1.12 8.05 12.82
CA TYR A 24 -0.08 7.04 12.94
C TYR A 24 1.32 7.60 12.65
N GLN A 25 1.53 8.92 12.79
CA GLN A 25 2.81 9.56 12.44
C GLN A 25 4.03 8.93 13.12
N GLU A 26 3.87 8.46 14.37
CA GLU A 26 4.94 7.80 15.14
C GLU A 26 5.39 6.48 14.49
N LEU A 27 4.49 5.77 13.80
CA LEU A 27 4.81 4.53 13.08
C LEU A 27 5.81 4.74 11.94
N PHE A 28 5.93 5.99 11.48
CA PHE A 28 6.76 6.36 10.34
C PHE A 28 7.99 7.19 10.75
N SER A 29 8.22 7.40 12.06
CA SER A 29 9.30 8.28 12.54
C SER A 29 10.69 7.80 12.14
N ASP A 30 10.86 6.48 12.09
CA ASP A 30 12.16 5.85 11.84
C ASP A 30 12.41 5.63 10.35
N MET A 31 11.40 5.84 9.51
CA MET A 31 11.54 5.70 8.07
C MET A 31 12.37 6.82 7.46
N LEU A 32 13.26 6.44 6.54
CA LEU A 32 14.10 7.42 5.84
C LEU A 32 13.25 8.32 4.91
N PRO A 33 13.57 9.63 4.79
CA PRO A 33 12.92 10.50 3.81
C PRO A 33 13.01 9.95 2.39
N GLY A 34 11.89 9.99 1.66
CA GLY A 34 11.76 9.39 0.33
C GLY A 34 11.32 7.94 0.32
N SER A 35 11.20 7.30 1.51
CA SER A 35 10.54 6.01 1.66
C SER A 35 9.09 6.11 1.18
N ARG A 36 8.67 5.15 0.35
CA ARG A 36 7.37 5.21 -0.34
C ARG A 36 6.61 3.90 -0.34
N ILE A 37 5.34 3.96 0.03
CA ILE A 37 4.35 2.88 -0.11
C ILE A 37 3.36 3.26 -1.20
N GLY A 38 3.22 2.42 -2.21
CA GLY A 38 2.25 2.61 -3.29
C GLY A 38 0.99 1.79 -3.06
N ILE A 39 -0.17 2.36 -3.37
CA ILE A 39 -1.47 1.72 -3.27
C ILE A 39 -2.15 1.76 -4.64
N LEU A 40 -2.43 0.57 -5.18
CA LEU A 40 -2.98 0.37 -6.52
C LEU A 40 -4.26 -0.46 -6.43
N PRO A 41 -5.40 -0.01 -6.95
CA PRO A 41 -6.60 -0.84 -6.95
C PRO A 41 -6.41 -2.08 -7.83
N ARG A 42 -6.74 -3.27 -7.30
CA ARG A 42 -6.59 -4.53 -8.04
C ARG A 42 -7.37 -4.53 -9.35
N ALA A 43 -8.54 -3.90 -9.39
CA ALA A 43 -9.41 -3.77 -10.56
C ALA A 43 -8.70 -3.19 -11.80
N GLY A 44 -7.66 -2.35 -11.61
CA GLY A 44 -6.85 -1.75 -12.67
C GLY A 44 -5.58 -2.53 -13.02
N THR A 45 -5.34 -3.66 -12.35
CA THR A 45 -4.16 -4.52 -12.53
C THR A 45 -4.56 -5.88 -13.08
N SER A 46 -3.71 -6.51 -13.88
CA SER A 46 -3.91 -7.90 -14.35
C SER A 46 -3.55 -8.95 -13.29
N LEU A 47 -3.45 -8.55 -12.02
CA LEU A 47 -3.09 -9.42 -10.91
C LEU A 47 -4.22 -10.40 -10.60
N MET A 48 -3.87 -11.68 -10.60
CA MET A 48 -4.72 -12.76 -10.11
C MET A 48 -4.13 -13.31 -8.82
N PRO A 49 -4.95 -13.73 -7.84
CA PRO A 49 -4.46 -14.45 -6.68
C PRO A 49 -3.57 -15.62 -7.10
N GLY A 50 -2.37 -15.73 -6.50
CA GLY A 50 -1.41 -16.82 -6.76
C GLY A 50 -0.47 -16.64 -7.96
N LYS A 51 -0.59 -15.57 -8.76
CA LYS A 51 0.41 -15.25 -9.81
C LYS A 51 1.58 -14.46 -9.23
N HIS A 52 2.80 -14.93 -9.46
CA HIS A 52 4.02 -14.27 -8.98
C HIS A 52 4.27 -12.97 -9.77
N LEU A 53 4.67 -11.90 -9.07
CA LEU A 53 5.03 -10.59 -9.62
C LEU A 53 6.05 -10.67 -10.76
N ALA A 54 6.96 -11.64 -10.69
CA ALA A 54 8.01 -11.88 -11.67
C ALA A 54 7.49 -12.17 -13.09
N GLY A 55 6.24 -12.65 -13.23
CA GLY A 55 5.58 -12.85 -14.52
C GLY A 55 4.77 -11.65 -15.03
N LEU A 56 4.67 -10.57 -14.25
CA LEU A 56 3.81 -9.41 -14.52
C LEU A 56 4.61 -8.11 -14.76
N SER A 57 5.94 -8.19 -14.72
CA SER A 57 6.88 -7.08 -14.78
C SER A 57 6.82 -6.26 -16.07
N ASN A 58 6.25 -6.79 -17.16
CA ASN A 58 6.12 -6.09 -18.45
C ASN A 58 4.67 -5.74 -18.83
N SER A 59 3.68 -6.13 -18.02
CA SER A 59 2.28 -5.76 -18.30
C SER A 59 1.95 -4.40 -17.69
N GLY A 60 1.54 -3.45 -18.52
CA GLY A 60 1.02 -2.16 -18.05
C GLY A 60 -0.29 -2.31 -17.26
N PHE A 61 -0.60 -1.30 -16.45
CA PHE A 61 -1.88 -1.17 -15.75
C PHE A 61 -2.79 -0.19 -16.45
N SER A 62 -4.08 -0.32 -16.17
CA SER A 62 -5.07 0.70 -16.46
C SER A 62 -5.65 1.16 -15.12
N LEU A 63 -4.97 2.13 -14.51
CA LEU A 63 -5.39 2.72 -13.24
C LEU A 63 -6.43 3.83 -13.48
N PRO A 64 -7.31 4.10 -12.51
CA PRO A 64 -8.13 5.30 -12.52
C PRO A 64 -7.26 6.54 -12.72
N ASP A 65 -7.56 7.35 -13.73
CA ASP A 65 -6.82 8.55 -14.12
C ASP A 65 -5.30 8.35 -14.35
N GLY A 66 -4.86 7.11 -14.54
CA GLY A 66 -3.44 6.75 -14.68
C GLY A 66 -2.59 6.98 -13.42
N LYS A 67 -3.22 7.03 -12.24
CA LYS A 67 -2.58 7.40 -10.98
C LYS A 67 -2.65 6.31 -9.92
N MET A 68 -1.60 6.27 -9.11
CA MET A 68 -1.45 5.48 -7.89
C MET A 68 -1.55 6.42 -6.69
N LEU A 69 -2.14 5.96 -5.58
CA LEU A 69 -2.01 6.63 -4.30
C LEU A 69 -0.64 6.28 -3.69
N ALA A 70 0.14 7.28 -3.32
CA ALA A 70 1.46 7.12 -2.74
C ALA A 70 1.47 7.70 -1.33
N TRP A 71 1.92 6.91 -0.37
CA TRP A 71 2.31 7.39 0.94
C TRP A 71 3.82 7.57 0.92
N GLU A 72 4.28 8.80 1.09
CA GLU A 72 5.69 9.14 1.01
C GLU A 72 6.13 9.84 2.29
N VAL A 73 7.20 9.35 2.89
CA VAL A 73 7.81 9.95 4.06
C VAL A 73 8.52 11.23 3.63
N ASN A 74 8.11 12.34 4.23
CA ASN A 74 8.85 13.58 4.20
C ASN A 74 9.40 13.91 5.60
N GLY A 75 10.23 14.95 5.70
CA GLY A 75 10.84 15.35 6.98
C GLY A 75 9.86 15.78 8.09
N LYS A 76 8.53 15.65 7.90
CA LYS A 76 7.48 15.95 8.88
C LYS A 76 6.50 14.78 9.09
N GLY A 77 6.76 13.61 8.51
CA GLY A 77 5.91 12.43 8.59
C GLY A 77 5.43 11.92 7.22
N MET A 78 4.46 11.01 7.24
CA MET A 78 3.95 10.36 6.04
C MET A 78 2.88 11.22 5.34
N ARG A 79 3.02 11.44 4.03
CA ARG A 79 2.05 12.18 3.22
C ARG A 79 1.39 11.33 2.16
N ALA A 80 0.08 11.44 2.08
CA ALA A 80 -0.68 10.88 0.97
C ALA A 80 -0.63 11.84 -0.23
N GLY A 81 -0.39 11.29 -1.43
CA GLY A 81 -0.48 12.02 -2.69
C GLY A 81 -0.75 11.08 -3.86
N TYR A 82 -1.05 11.64 -5.04
CA TYR A 82 -1.14 10.84 -6.26
C TYR A 82 0.13 10.93 -7.08
N ARG A 83 0.54 9.80 -7.66
CA ARG A 83 1.64 9.74 -8.63
C ARG A 83 1.23 9.01 -9.90
N PRO A 84 1.69 9.44 -11.08
CA PRO A 84 1.53 8.66 -12.31
C PRO A 84 2.19 7.29 -12.12
N CYS A 85 1.50 6.23 -12.54
CA CYS A 85 2.04 4.87 -12.49
C CYS A 85 1.45 4.07 -13.65
N ARG A 86 2.32 3.51 -14.50
CA ARG A 86 1.88 2.76 -15.69
C ARG A 86 2.18 1.27 -15.58
N ASN A 87 3.11 0.87 -14.71
CA ASN A 87 3.51 -0.51 -14.47
C ASN A 87 4.18 -0.60 -13.07
N PHE A 88 4.53 -1.80 -12.62
CA PHE A 88 5.11 -2.02 -11.28
C PHE A 88 6.50 -1.38 -11.12
N GLN A 89 7.28 -1.30 -12.20
CA GLN A 89 8.63 -0.72 -12.18
C GLN A 89 8.58 0.80 -12.07
N ASP A 90 7.60 1.43 -12.73
CA ASP A 90 7.36 2.88 -12.70
C ASP A 90 6.83 3.37 -11.34
N ALA A 91 6.31 2.48 -10.49
CA ALA A 91 5.70 2.86 -9.23
C ALA A 91 6.68 3.58 -8.28
N GLN A 92 8.00 3.30 -8.42
CA GLN A 92 9.06 3.83 -7.55
C GLN A 92 8.69 3.75 -6.06
N ALA A 93 7.99 2.69 -5.67
CA ALA A 93 7.60 2.42 -4.31
C ALA A 93 8.51 1.32 -3.75
N ASP A 94 8.77 1.36 -2.46
CA ASP A 94 9.51 0.33 -1.74
C ASP A 94 8.59 -0.86 -1.44
N LEU A 95 7.32 -0.55 -1.19
CA LEU A 95 6.25 -1.49 -0.92
C LEU A 95 5.02 -1.15 -1.79
N LEU A 96 4.31 -2.17 -2.24
CA LEU A 96 3.03 -2.03 -2.93
C LEU A 96 1.92 -2.78 -2.21
N LEU A 97 0.82 -2.09 -1.96
CA LEU A 97 -0.45 -2.66 -1.54
C LEU A 97 -1.41 -2.64 -2.73
N VAL A 98 -1.99 -3.80 -3.06
CA VAL A 98 -2.95 -3.93 -4.13
C VAL A 98 -4.30 -4.40 -3.56
N PRO A 99 -5.08 -3.49 -2.94
CA PRO A 99 -6.39 -3.82 -2.41
C PRO A 99 -7.40 -4.09 -3.53
N ASP A 100 -8.28 -5.06 -3.29
CA ASP A 100 -9.52 -5.17 -4.04
C ASP A 100 -10.61 -4.23 -3.51
N ASP A 101 -11.73 -4.20 -4.21
CA ASP A 101 -12.86 -3.34 -3.89
C ASP A 101 -13.40 -3.59 -2.47
N ALA A 102 -13.46 -4.84 -2.03
CA ALA A 102 -13.92 -5.18 -0.69
C ALA A 102 -12.95 -4.64 0.39
N ALA A 103 -11.64 -4.69 0.14
CA ALA A 103 -10.64 -4.07 1.01
C ALA A 103 -10.79 -2.55 1.08
N LEU A 104 -10.95 -1.86 -0.05
CA LEU A 104 -11.11 -0.40 -0.06
C LEU A 104 -12.39 0.03 0.68
N GLU A 105 -13.50 -0.68 0.48
CA GLU A 105 -14.76 -0.41 1.19
C GLU A 105 -14.65 -0.64 2.70
N GLU A 106 -13.95 -1.69 3.12
CA GLU A 106 -13.78 -1.98 4.55
C GLU A 106 -12.83 -0.99 5.22
N ILE A 107 -11.75 -0.60 4.54
CA ILE A 107 -10.87 0.48 5.00
C ILE A 107 -11.69 1.76 5.18
N ARG A 108 -12.53 2.11 4.20
CA ARG A 108 -13.39 3.29 4.27
C ARG A 108 -14.32 3.29 5.49
N ARG A 109 -14.90 2.14 5.83
CA ARG A 109 -15.79 1.99 6.99
C ARG A 109 -15.07 2.08 8.33
N THR A 110 -13.78 1.76 8.35
CA THR A 110 -12.98 1.71 9.58
C THR A 110 -12.01 2.88 9.71
N LEU A 111 -12.10 3.87 8.82
CA LEU A 111 -11.22 5.02 8.77
C LEU A 111 -11.16 5.80 10.08
N ASP A 112 -12.28 5.95 10.81
CA ASP A 112 -12.31 6.67 12.08
C ASP A 112 -11.91 5.81 13.29
N GLY A 113 -11.72 4.51 13.08
CA GLY A 113 -11.30 3.54 14.09
C GLY A 113 -9.86 3.10 13.90
N ASP A 114 -9.65 1.81 13.67
CA ASP A 114 -8.32 1.20 13.50
C ASP A 114 -8.13 0.63 12.08
N PRO A 115 -7.90 1.49 11.07
CA PRO A 115 -7.75 1.07 9.68
C PRO A 115 -6.49 0.22 9.45
N LEU A 116 -5.43 0.34 10.26
CA LEU A 116 -4.22 -0.49 10.11
C LEU A 116 -4.50 -1.95 10.48
N SER A 117 -5.26 -2.21 11.54
CA SER A 117 -5.74 -3.55 11.86
C SER A 117 -6.64 -4.13 10.75
N THR A 118 -7.48 -3.29 10.13
CA THR A 118 -8.25 -3.68 8.94
C THR A 118 -7.34 -4.05 7.79
N ILE A 119 -6.34 -3.22 7.45
CA ILE A 119 -5.38 -3.51 6.38
C ILE A 119 -4.65 -4.84 6.65
N ARG A 120 -4.15 -5.04 7.88
CA ARG A 120 -3.54 -6.32 8.31
C ARG A 120 -4.47 -7.51 8.08
N LYS A 121 -5.72 -7.40 8.50
CA LYS A 121 -6.74 -8.45 8.28
C LYS A 121 -6.95 -8.71 6.79
N MET A 122 -7.11 -7.68 5.99
CA MET A 122 -7.36 -7.80 4.55
C MET A 122 -6.16 -8.35 3.77
N ILE A 123 -4.92 -8.11 4.24
CA ILE A 123 -3.71 -8.79 3.74
C ILE A 123 -3.80 -10.30 4.01
N ARG A 124 -4.10 -10.70 5.25
CA ARG A 124 -4.23 -12.12 5.64
C ARG A 124 -5.35 -12.85 4.88
N CYS A 125 -6.44 -12.15 4.57
CA CYS A 125 -7.56 -12.70 3.79
C CYS A 125 -7.29 -12.73 2.28
N GLY A 126 -6.19 -12.16 1.80
CA GLY A 126 -5.85 -12.09 0.37
C GLY A 126 -6.64 -11.04 -0.43
N ASN A 127 -7.37 -10.17 0.27
CA ASN A 127 -8.07 -9.02 -0.34
C ASN A 127 -7.10 -7.88 -0.66
N ILE A 128 -5.98 -7.79 0.06
CA ILE A 128 -4.85 -6.90 -0.27
C ILE A 128 -3.66 -7.79 -0.62
N LEU A 129 -3.20 -7.69 -1.87
CA LEU A 129 -1.92 -8.28 -2.23
C LEU A 129 -0.80 -7.34 -1.78
N PHE A 130 0.22 -7.90 -1.14
CA PHE A 130 1.37 -7.15 -0.63
C PHE A 130 2.61 -7.54 -1.44
N PHE A 131 3.38 -6.55 -1.86
CA PHE A 131 4.63 -6.78 -2.57
C PHE A 131 5.75 -5.89 -2.04
N ALA A 132 6.90 -6.50 -1.75
CA ALA A 132 8.13 -5.79 -1.44
C ALA A 132 8.94 -5.59 -2.73
N MET A 133 9.24 -4.33 -3.06
CA MET A 133 10.03 -3.95 -4.24
C MET A 133 11.52 -3.82 -3.90
N LYS A 134 11.83 -3.63 -2.61
CA LYS A 134 13.17 -3.68 -2.04
C LYS A 134 13.40 -5.00 -1.30
N THR A 135 14.66 -5.35 -1.12
CA THR A 135 15.04 -6.52 -0.32
C THR A 135 14.76 -6.28 1.16
N LYS A 136 14.73 -7.37 1.94
CA LYS A 136 14.58 -7.33 3.41
C LYS A 136 15.52 -6.30 4.07
N TYR A 137 16.82 -6.41 3.79
CA TYR A 137 17.82 -5.53 4.38
C TYR A 137 17.63 -4.06 4.02
N GLN A 138 17.24 -3.77 2.77
CA GLN A 138 16.98 -2.40 2.33
C GLN A 138 15.73 -1.80 2.99
N LEU A 139 14.70 -2.61 3.27
CA LEU A 139 13.52 -2.15 3.98
C LEU A 139 13.83 -1.90 5.47
N GLN A 140 14.65 -2.77 6.08
CA GLN A 140 15.12 -2.60 7.44
C GLN A 140 15.97 -1.32 7.59
N ASP A 141 16.97 -1.14 6.71
CA ASP A 141 17.83 0.05 6.68
C ASP A 141 17.03 1.34 6.40
N ALA A 142 15.92 1.22 5.66
CA ALA A 142 14.99 2.32 5.42
C ALA A 142 13.96 2.56 6.54
N GLY A 143 14.00 1.80 7.64
CA GLY A 143 13.14 2.02 8.82
C GLY A 143 11.73 1.44 8.74
N TYR A 144 11.48 0.43 7.91
CA TYR A 144 10.15 -0.17 7.74
C TYR A 144 9.73 -1.18 8.82
N GLU A 145 10.56 -1.45 9.82
CA GLU A 145 10.37 -2.52 10.81
C GLU A 145 9.02 -2.42 11.53
N ASP A 146 8.75 -1.29 12.20
CA ASP A 146 7.53 -1.12 12.99
C ASP A 146 6.26 -1.15 12.13
N PHE A 147 6.32 -0.54 10.94
CA PHE A 147 5.21 -0.57 10.00
C PHE A 147 4.88 -1.99 9.52
N LEU A 148 5.91 -2.77 9.14
CA LEU A 148 5.73 -4.14 8.68
C LEU A 148 5.25 -5.06 9.80
N ASP A 149 5.75 -4.89 11.02
CA ASP A 149 5.27 -5.62 12.20
C ASP A 149 3.80 -5.32 12.50
N THR A 150 3.39 -4.06 12.39
CA THR A 150 1.99 -3.63 12.53
C THR A 150 1.08 -4.31 11.50
N LEU A 151 1.56 -4.52 10.27
CA LEU A 151 0.83 -5.26 9.24
C LEU A 151 0.84 -6.78 9.46
N GLY A 152 1.47 -7.28 10.53
CA GLY A 152 1.68 -8.70 10.79
C GLY A 152 2.58 -9.36 9.75
N LEU A 153 3.33 -8.56 9.00
CA LEU A 153 4.35 -8.98 8.05
C LEU A 153 5.67 -8.93 8.81
N ALA A 154 5.81 -9.81 9.80
CA ALA A 154 7.09 -9.97 10.46
C ALA A 154 8.14 -10.19 9.38
N PHE A 155 9.25 -9.46 9.48
CA PHE A 155 10.47 -9.69 8.72
C PHE A 155 10.91 -11.13 8.99
N LEU A 156 10.34 -12.10 8.25
CA LEU A 156 10.37 -13.54 8.47
C LEU A 156 11.47 -13.88 9.46
N GLY A 157 11.00 -14.14 10.70
CA GLY A 157 11.85 -14.34 11.85
C GLY A 157 13.02 -15.23 11.49
N ALA A 158 14.15 -14.97 12.15
CA ALA A 158 15.16 -16.00 12.31
C ALA A 158 14.42 -17.33 12.56
N CYS A 159 14.50 -18.25 11.60
CA CYS A 159 14.26 -19.65 11.91
C CYS A 159 15.24 -19.95 13.04
N ARG A 160 14.70 -20.09 14.24
CA ARG A 160 15.39 -20.81 15.31
C ARG A 160 15.21 -22.29 15.05
#